data_AF-A0A8E1RV66-F1
#
_entry.id   AF-A0A8E1RV66-F1
#
_cell.length_a   1.000
_cell.length_b   1.000
_cell.length_c   1.000
_cell.angle_alpha   90.00
_cell.angle_beta   90.00
_cell.angle_gamma   90.00
#
_symmetry.space_group_name_H-M   'P 1'
#
loop_
_entity.id
_entity.type
_entity.pdbx_description
1 polymer ?
#
loop_
_entity_poly.entity_id
_entity_poly.type
_entity_poly.pdbx_seq_one_letter_code
_entity_poly.pdbx_strand_id
1 'polypeptide(L)'
;MMPFIQLERHKDMLDAAEQVAIEKEQWIDDEAERLLSCFPDHLYLFRAWNVHPEVKKCCASSGAEEAYRDFIIGLAYLQAEQNYDLQVVLGWEEPAS
;
A
#
# COMPACT_ATOMS: atom_id res chain seq x y z
N MET A 1 24.02 -1.53 42.01
CA MET A 1 23.05 -0.45 41.76
C MET A 1 23.27 0.05 40.34
N MET A 2 22.47 -0.43 39.37
CA MET A 2 22.10 0.25 38.11
C MET A 2 21.01 -0.52 37.31
N PRO A 3 19.95 -1.10 37.94
CA PRO A 3 18.84 -1.69 37.17
C PRO A 3 18.06 -0.65 36.36
N PHE A 4 18.06 0.61 36.82
CA PHE A 4 17.33 1.72 36.19
C PHE A 4 17.87 2.10 34.80
N ILE A 5 19.20 2.18 34.64
CA ILE A 5 19.85 2.51 33.34
C ILE A 5 19.56 1.44 32.28
N GLN A 6 19.42 0.17 32.68
CA GLN A 6 19.09 -0.93 31.78
C GLN A 6 17.62 -0.88 31.33
N LEU A 7 16.72 -0.45 32.23
CA LEU A 7 15.30 -0.25 31.91
C LEU A 7 15.08 0.94 30.97
N GLU A 8 15.77 2.06 31.21
CA GLU A 8 15.70 3.24 30.33
C GLU A 8 16.16 2.89 28.91
N ARG A 9 17.32 2.22 28.76
CA ARG A 9 17.81 1.79 27.44
C ARG A 9 16.85 0.84 26.73
N HIS A 10 16.22 -0.09 27.46
CA HIS A 10 15.26 -1.02 26.86
C HIS A 10 14.00 -0.29 26.39
N LYS A 11 13.54 0.71 27.14
CA LYS A 11 12.43 1.57 26.75
C LYS A 11 12.80 2.40 25.52
N ASP A 12 13.97 3.03 25.49
CA ASP A 12 14.43 3.81 24.33
C ASP A 12 14.52 2.95 23.06
N MET A 13 14.92 1.67 23.19
CA MET A 13 14.94 0.73 22.06
C MET A 13 13.54 0.33 21.58
N LEU A 14 12.58 0.19 22.49
CA LEU A 14 11.17 -0.09 22.13
C LEU A 14 10.54 1.13 21.47
N ASP A 15 10.74 2.32 22.03
CA ASP A 15 10.23 3.59 21.49
C ASP A 15 10.81 3.84 20.09
N ALA A 16 12.10 3.54 19.87
CA ALA A 16 12.72 3.62 18.55
C ALA A 16 12.16 2.58 17.55
N ALA A 17 11.87 1.36 18.00
CA ALA A 17 11.29 0.32 17.15
C ALA A 17 9.84 0.64 16.74
N GLU A 18 9.03 1.17 17.67
CA GLU A 18 7.69 1.67 17.37
C GLU A 18 7.74 2.84 16.38
N GLN A 19 8.67 3.77 16.57
CA GLN A 19 8.82 4.90 15.66
C GLN A 19 9.16 4.45 14.24
N VAL A 20 10.08 3.49 14.08
CA VAL A 20 10.43 2.91 12.77
C VAL A 20 9.24 2.17 12.14
N ALA A 21 8.41 1.49 12.94
CA ALA A 21 7.20 0.85 12.43
C ALA A 21 6.17 1.87 11.93
N ILE A 22 5.97 2.96 12.67
CA ILE A 22 5.07 4.07 12.27
C ILE A 22 5.58 4.74 11.00
N GLU A 23 6.87 5.02 10.89
CA GLU A 23 7.47 5.62 9.69
C GLU A 23 7.33 4.70 8.47
N LYS A 24 7.48 3.38 8.67
CA LYS A 24 7.22 2.39 7.61
C LYS A 24 5.77 2.42 7.16
N GLU A 25 4.82 2.37 8.10
CA GLU A 25 3.38 2.38 7.78
C GLU A 25 2.99 3.66 7.04
N GLN A 26 3.46 4.82 7.50
CA GLN A 26 3.22 6.11 6.84
C GLN A 26 3.77 6.13 5.42
N TRP A 27 4.99 5.62 5.21
CA TRP A 27 5.56 5.56 3.87
C TRP A 27 4.73 4.68 2.93
N ILE A 28 4.25 3.53 3.41
CA ILE A 28 3.43 2.61 2.63
C ILE A 28 2.07 3.25 2.31
N ASP A 29 1.44 3.93 3.27
CA ASP A 29 0.18 4.64 3.07
C ASP A 29 0.33 5.75 2.01
N ASP A 30 1.39 6.58 2.12
CA ASP A 30 1.67 7.66 1.17
C ASP A 30 1.92 7.11 -0.25
N GLU A 31 2.68 6.02 -0.37
CA GLU A 31 2.97 5.39 -1.66
C GLU A 31 1.73 4.68 -2.25
N ALA A 32 0.91 4.05 -1.41
CA ALA A 32 -0.35 3.46 -1.82
C ALA A 32 -1.32 4.53 -2.34
N GLU A 33 -1.42 5.69 -1.67
CA GLU A 33 -2.24 6.81 -2.14
C GLU A 33 -1.74 7.35 -3.50
N ARG A 34 -0.41 7.47 -3.66
CA ARG A 34 0.21 7.85 -4.94
C ARG A 34 -0.15 6.87 -6.05
N LEU A 35 -0.06 5.57 -5.79
CA LEU A 35 -0.40 4.53 -6.75
C LEU A 35 -1.89 4.51 -7.08
N LEU A 36 -2.76 4.70 -6.08
CA LEU A 36 -4.21 4.81 -6.26
C LEU A 36 -4.58 5.94 -7.21
N SER A 37 -3.86 7.06 -7.18
CA SER A 37 -4.08 8.17 -8.12
C SER A 37 -3.84 7.81 -9.60
N CYS A 38 -3.09 6.74 -9.87
CA CYS A 38 -2.86 6.23 -11.23
C CYS A 38 -3.98 5.31 -11.72
N PHE A 39 -4.84 4.81 -10.82
CA PHE A 39 -5.96 3.97 -11.21
C PHE A 39 -7.16 4.79 -11.70
N PRO A 40 -7.97 4.25 -12.63
CA PRO A 40 -9.21 4.91 -13.02
C PRO A 40 -10.18 5.00 -11.84
N ASP A 41 -10.79 6.18 -11.64
CA ASP A 41 -11.74 6.46 -10.54
C ASP A 41 -12.96 5.53 -10.52
N HIS A 42 -13.33 4.97 -11.68
CA HIS A 42 -14.51 4.13 -11.81
C HIS A 42 -14.24 2.86 -12.60
N LEU A 43 -14.85 1.76 -12.14
CA LEU A 43 -14.83 0.46 -12.82
C LEU A 43 -15.28 0.54 -14.28
N TYR A 44 -16.17 1.48 -14.61
CA TYR A 44 -16.65 1.63 -15.98
C TYR A 44 -15.59 2.15 -16.95
N LEU A 45 -14.53 2.79 -16.48
CA LEU A 45 -13.38 3.17 -17.31
C LEU A 45 -12.52 1.95 -17.64
N PHE A 46 -12.41 1.01 -16.70
CA PHE A 46 -11.79 -0.29 -16.90
C PHE A 46 -12.58 -1.16 -17.93
N ARG A 47 -13.92 -1.03 -17.96
CA ARG A 47 -14.81 -1.77 -18.87
C ARG A 47 -14.63 -1.42 -20.35
N ALA A 48 -13.92 -0.34 -20.68
CA ALA A 48 -13.65 0.08 -22.06
C ALA A 48 -12.78 -0.94 -22.81
N TRP A 49 -12.06 -1.80 -22.08
CA TRP A 49 -11.37 -2.93 -22.68
C TRP A 49 -12.34 -3.99 -23.22
N ASN A 50 -11.89 -4.70 -24.25
CA ASN A 50 -12.67 -5.63 -25.06
C ASN A 50 -12.99 -6.93 -24.28
N VAL A 51 -13.67 -6.81 -23.14
CA VAL A 51 -13.94 -7.90 -22.20
C VAL A 51 -15.19 -8.68 -22.58
N HIS A 52 -15.21 -9.96 -22.21
CA HIS A 52 -16.29 -10.90 -22.50
C HIS A 52 -17.65 -10.38 -21.97
N PRO A 53 -18.78 -10.62 -22.67
CA PRO A 53 -20.09 -10.10 -22.27
C PRO A 53 -20.52 -10.46 -20.85
N GLU A 54 -20.18 -11.66 -20.38
CA GLU A 54 -20.46 -12.09 -19.00
C GLU A 54 -19.65 -11.29 -17.96
N VAL A 55 -18.40 -10.93 -18.27
CA VAL A 55 -17.60 -10.06 -17.40
C VAL A 55 -18.21 -8.66 -17.32
N LYS A 56 -18.76 -8.14 -18.43
CA LYS A 56 -19.49 -6.86 -18.42
C LYS A 56 -20.71 -6.89 -17.50
N LYS A 57 -21.42 -8.01 -17.41
CA LYS A 57 -22.55 -8.18 -16.48
C LYS A 57 -22.08 -8.20 -15.03
N CYS A 58 -20.96 -8.87 -14.73
CA CYS A 58 -20.35 -8.85 -13.40
C CYS A 58 -19.98 -7.42 -12.96
N CYS A 59 -19.51 -6.59 -13.89
CA CYS A 59 -19.18 -5.19 -13.61
C CYS A 59 -20.39 -4.24 -13.49
N ALA A 60 -21.62 -4.73 -13.74
CA ALA A 60 -22.85 -3.94 -13.71
C ALA A 60 -23.75 -4.23 -12.49
N SER A 61 -23.33 -5.14 -11.60
CA SER A 61 -24.08 -5.46 -10.39
C SER A 61 -23.95 -4.36 -9.33
N SER A 62 -24.96 -4.22 -8.48
CA SER A 62 -24.90 -3.38 -7.29
C SER A 62 -23.88 -3.97 -6.32
N GLY A 63 -22.68 -3.40 -6.29
CA GLY A 63 -21.52 -3.89 -5.51
C GLY A 63 -20.26 -4.08 -6.35
N ALA A 64 -20.36 -4.06 -7.68
CA ALA A 64 -19.19 -4.16 -8.55
C ALA A 64 -18.20 -2.98 -8.36
N GLU A 65 -18.72 -1.77 -8.13
CA GLU A 65 -17.88 -0.60 -7.92
C GLU A 65 -17.15 -0.62 -6.57
N GLU A 66 -17.75 -1.19 -5.53
CA GLU A 66 -17.12 -1.43 -4.24
C GLU A 66 -16.02 -2.49 -4.37
N ALA A 67 -16.32 -3.63 -5.00
CA ALA A 67 -15.34 -4.67 -5.26
C ALA A 67 -14.15 -4.17 -6.12
N TYR A 68 -14.39 -3.22 -7.02
CA TYR A 68 -13.32 -2.57 -7.78
C TYR A 68 -12.44 -1.69 -6.89
N ARG A 69 -13.02 -0.91 -5.97
CA ARG A 69 -12.25 -0.11 -5.01
C ARG A 69 -11.37 -1.00 -4.15
N ASP A 70 -11.93 -2.07 -3.60
CA ASP A 70 -11.17 -3.03 -2.79
C ASP A 70 -10.03 -3.65 -3.59
N PHE A 71 -10.28 -3.97 -4.86
CA PHE A 71 -9.27 -4.51 -5.77
C PHE A 71 -8.11 -3.53 -6.01
N ILE A 72 -8.39 -2.27 -6.37
CA ILE A 72 -7.33 -1.29 -6.63
C ILE A 72 -6.58 -0.90 -5.35
N ILE A 73 -7.27 -0.83 -4.21
CA ILE A 73 -6.65 -0.59 -2.90
C ILE A 73 -5.70 -1.73 -2.56
N GLY A 74 -6.15 -2.99 -2.68
CA GLY A 74 -5.30 -4.15 -2.42
C GLY A 74 -4.06 -4.19 -3.31
N LEU A 75 -4.20 -3.86 -4.60
CA LEU A 75 -3.05 -3.77 -5.51
C LEU A 75 -2.08 -2.64 -5.16
N ALA A 76 -2.61 -1.47 -4.81
CA ALA A 76 -1.80 -0.32 -4.44
C ALA A 76 -0.95 -0.61 -3.20
N TYR A 77 -1.55 -1.20 -2.15
CA TYR A 77 -0.82 -1.58 -0.94
C TYR A 77 0.20 -2.69 -1.20
N LEU A 78 -0.14 -3.71 -1.99
CA LEU A 78 0.81 -4.77 -2.35
C LEU A 78 2.03 -4.22 -3.10
N GLN A 79 1.82 -3.27 -4.01
CA GLN A 79 2.90 -2.63 -4.73
C GLN A 79 3.68 -1.65 -3.84
N ALA A 80 3.01 -0.92 -2.95
CA ALA A 80 3.65 -0.04 -1.98
C ALA A 80 4.59 -0.81 -1.03
N GLU A 81 4.18 -1.99 -0.53
CA GLU A 81 5.07 -2.86 0.26
C GLU A 81 6.31 -3.29 -0.52
N GLN A 82 6.15 -3.68 -1.79
CA GLN A 82 7.28 -4.02 -2.65
C GLN A 82 8.20 -2.82 -2.90
N ASN A 83 7.61 -1.64 -3.12
CA ASN A 83 8.37 -0.41 -3.31
C ASN A 83 9.14 -0.03 -2.03
N TYR A 84 8.57 -0.26 -0.85
CA TYR A 84 9.26 -0.04 0.42
C TYR A 84 10.49 -0.97 0.54
N ASP A 85 10.32 -2.25 0.25
CA ASP A 85 11.42 -3.22 0.28
C ASP A 85 12.52 -2.87 -0.76
N LEU A 86 12.13 -2.41 -1.95
CA LEU A 86 13.09 -2.01 -2.98
C LEU A 86 13.80 -0.69 -2.64
N GLN A 87 13.07 0.35 -2.28
CA GLN A 87 13.61 1.71 -2.12
C GLN A 87 14.22 1.94 -0.73
N VAL A 88 13.57 1.47 0.34
CA VAL A 88 13.99 1.73 1.71
C VAL A 88 14.92 0.64 2.23
N VAL A 89 14.62 -0.63 1.98
CA VAL A 89 15.44 -1.76 2.48
C VAL A 89 16.65 -2.02 1.58
N LEU A 90 16.47 -1.99 0.26
CA LEU A 90 17.51 -2.32 -0.71
C LEU A 90 18.19 -1.09 -1.34
N GLY A 91 17.63 0.12 -1.16
CA GLY A 91 18.19 1.36 -1.73
C GLY A 91 18.17 1.41 -3.25
N TRP A 92 17.28 0.65 -3.89
CA TRP A 92 17.12 0.56 -5.33
C TRP A 92 16.04 1.54 -5.82
N GLU A 93 16.42 2.53 -6.62
CA GLU A 93 15.50 3.33 -7.41
C GLU A 93 15.31 2.65 -8.77
N GLU A 94 14.09 2.17 -9.04
CA GLU A 94 13.76 1.59 -10.35
C GLU A 94 13.69 2.71 -11.41
N PRO A 95 14.34 2.56 -12.58
CA PRO A 95 14.27 3.57 -13.63
C PRO A 95 12.85 3.63 -14.20
N ALA A 96 12.22 4.81 -14.13
CA ALA A 96 10.96 5.08 -14.79
C ALA A 96 11.06 4.70 -16.28
N SER A 97 10.35 3.64 -16.68
CA SER A 97 10.26 3.16 -18.08
C SER A 97 9.18 3.89 -18.85
#